data_AF-A0A109FHY0-F1
#
_entry.id   AF-A0A109FHY0-F1
#
_cell.length_a   1.000
_cell.length_b   1.000
_cell.length_c   1.000
_cell.angle_alpha   90.00
_cell.angle_beta   90.00
_cell.angle_gamma   90.00
#
_symmetry.space_group_name_H-M   'P 1'
#
loop_
_entity.id
_entity.type
_entity.pdbx_description
1 polymer ?
#
loop_
_entity_poly.entity_id
_entity_poly.type
_entity_poly.pdbx_seq_one_letter_code
_entity_poly.pdbx_strand_id
1 'polypeptide(L)'
;MVARRLAELTGPASTAEAEAFLARHKPSSCTEVFGGWYWVRLPQKGAKEKLPTHDELELHTAEEIKFGDEGAELVDKLTNRCAEIKDTAPVRANKSKGLKSQKQLRDEQYAEFNEDVKKLAKKYGIISGKWLFYGSEESIDNTWSKIVQAIVTEDGALAKTGTVHTAKVSCMPGEGGSWVICVYCDDSWDREAVGKVFKVLVEDLNLVSGAYKCDANTILGIDSKHASGIRSSLWVKHDFMTKEEIDEVFARASKAKSAPKKTLEQEVSSGAADGFDPVSDSEDEEPVRKKAKKA
;
A
#
# COMPACT_ATOMS: atom_id res chain seq x y z
N MET A 1 -3.80 20.17 -0.52
CA MET A 1 -5.11 19.99 0.16
C MET A 1 -4.88 19.04 1.31
N VAL A 2 -5.01 19.50 2.54
CA VAL A 2 -4.74 18.69 3.73
C VAL A 2 -5.74 17.54 3.79
N ALA A 3 -5.24 16.32 3.98
CA ALA A 3 -6.06 15.13 4.18
C ALA A 3 -6.75 15.23 5.55
N ARG A 4 -8.02 15.65 5.59
CA ARG A 4 -8.81 15.73 6.84
C ARG A 4 -8.86 14.35 7.49
N ARG A 5 -8.25 14.21 8.67
CA ARG A 5 -8.28 12.98 9.47
C ARG A 5 -9.64 12.83 10.13
N LEU A 6 -10.41 11.82 9.74
CA LEU A 6 -11.73 11.54 10.31
C LEU A 6 -11.66 10.61 11.52
N ALA A 7 -10.79 9.61 11.46
CA ALA A 7 -10.55 8.68 12.54
C ALA A 7 -9.12 8.15 12.46
N GLU A 8 -8.59 7.75 13.61
CA GLU A 8 -7.28 7.12 13.72
C GLU A 8 -7.32 5.99 14.74
N LEU A 9 -6.65 4.88 14.42
CA LEU A 9 -6.31 3.83 15.38
C LEU A 9 -4.80 3.85 15.62
N THR A 10 -4.39 3.94 16.89
CA THR A 10 -2.99 3.87 17.30
C THR A 10 -2.73 2.53 17.97
N GLY A 11 -1.74 1.78 17.49
CA GLY A 11 -1.30 0.52 18.05
C GLY A 11 -0.21 0.65 19.14
N PRO A 12 0.31 -0.47 19.67
CA PRO A 12 -0.20 -1.81 19.44
C PRO A 12 -1.64 -1.92 19.99
N ALA A 13 -2.54 -2.46 19.18
CA ALA A 13 -3.95 -2.64 19.50
C ALA A 13 -4.26 -4.13 19.56
N SER A 14 -5.16 -4.52 20.45
CA SER A 14 -5.72 -5.86 20.46
C SER A 14 -6.54 -6.13 19.20
N THR A 15 -6.73 -7.42 18.88
CA THR A 15 -7.59 -7.82 17.75
C THR A 15 -9.00 -7.24 17.88
N ALA A 16 -9.57 -7.26 19.09
CA ALA A 16 -10.90 -6.72 19.35
C ALA A 16 -10.99 -5.21 19.10
N GLU A 17 -9.96 -4.43 19.46
CA GLU A 17 -9.92 -2.99 19.18
C GLU A 17 -9.80 -2.70 17.69
N ALA A 18 -8.96 -3.45 16.98
CA ALA A 18 -8.81 -3.34 15.53
C ALA A 18 -10.13 -3.68 14.80
N GLU A 19 -10.81 -4.75 15.21
CA GLU A 19 -12.11 -5.14 14.66
C GLU A 19 -13.20 -4.11 14.94
N ALA A 20 -13.26 -3.57 16.17
CA ALA A 20 -14.21 -2.52 16.53
C ALA A 20 -13.99 -1.25 15.70
N PHE A 21 -12.74 -0.86 15.48
CA PHE A 21 -12.39 0.26 14.59
C PHE A 21 -12.86 0.00 13.15
N LEU A 22 -12.54 -1.18 12.59
CA LEU A 22 -12.91 -1.55 11.22
C LEU A 22 -14.42 -1.68 11.02
N ALA A 23 -15.15 -2.14 12.03
CA ALA A 23 -16.61 -2.22 11.99
C ALA A 23 -17.26 -0.83 11.92
N ARG A 24 -16.68 0.16 12.62
CA ARG A 24 -17.19 1.54 12.68
C ARG A 24 -16.74 2.41 11.51
N HIS A 25 -15.52 2.19 11.01
CA HIS A 25 -14.85 3.07 10.05
C HIS A 25 -14.59 2.35 8.72
N LYS A 26 -15.66 2.00 8.02
CA LYS A 26 -15.61 1.38 6.68
C LYS A 26 -15.45 2.46 5.59
N PRO A 27 -14.38 2.42 4.78
CA PRO A 27 -14.20 3.36 3.67
C PRO A 27 -15.37 3.37 2.67
N SER A 28 -15.96 2.21 2.39
CA SER A 28 -17.09 2.07 1.46
C SER A 28 -18.37 2.78 1.92
N SER A 29 -18.57 2.86 3.24
CA SER A 29 -19.82 3.32 3.85
C SER A 29 -19.71 4.73 4.43
N CYS A 30 -18.60 5.43 4.18
CA CYS A 30 -18.41 6.78 4.69
C CYS A 30 -19.32 7.76 3.95
N THR A 31 -20.12 8.51 4.72
CA THR A 31 -21.09 9.49 4.20
C THR A 31 -20.57 10.94 4.24
N GLU A 32 -19.35 11.17 4.75
CA GLU A 32 -18.73 12.48 4.79
C GLU A 32 -18.46 13.01 3.37
N VAL A 33 -18.89 14.24 3.12
CA VAL A 33 -18.93 14.84 1.77
C VAL A 33 -17.58 15.44 1.35
N PHE A 34 -16.63 15.60 2.29
CA PHE A 34 -15.40 16.37 2.10
C PHE A 34 -14.13 15.58 2.47
N GLY A 35 -13.60 14.84 1.50
CA GLY A 35 -12.17 14.47 1.39
C GLY A 35 -11.52 13.83 2.62
N GLY A 36 -12.26 13.03 3.39
CA GLY A 36 -11.78 12.45 4.64
C GLY A 36 -10.85 11.26 4.47
N TRP A 37 -10.07 10.99 5.52
CA TRP A 37 -9.17 9.84 5.60
C TRP A 37 -9.28 9.13 6.94
N TYR A 38 -9.26 7.80 6.90
CA TYR A 38 -8.99 6.98 8.07
C TYR A 38 -7.52 6.63 8.15
N TRP A 39 -6.97 6.67 9.35
CA TRP A 39 -5.56 6.46 9.60
C TRP A 39 -5.34 5.30 10.56
N VAL A 40 -4.22 4.62 10.39
CA VAL A 40 -3.67 3.73 11.40
C VAL A 40 -2.21 4.05 11.63
N ARG A 41 -1.80 3.98 12.89
CA ARG A 41 -0.42 4.24 13.32
C ARG A 41 0.07 3.16 14.27
N LEU A 42 1.33 2.80 14.14
CA LEU A 42 2.08 2.03 15.11
C LEU A 42 3.25 2.90 15.60
N PRO A 43 3.23 3.38 16.86
CA PRO A 43 4.33 4.14 17.41
C PRO A 43 5.63 3.31 17.44
N GLN A 44 6.73 3.89 16.98
CA GLN A 44 8.04 3.26 17.07
C GLN A 44 8.56 3.23 18.51
N LYS A 45 9.02 2.06 18.97
CA LYS A 45 9.67 1.92 20.28
C LYS A 45 10.93 2.79 20.34
N GLY A 46 10.95 3.74 21.27
CA GLY A 46 12.13 4.58 21.55
C GLY A 46 12.36 5.75 20.59
N ALA A 47 11.45 6.01 19.64
CA ALA A 47 11.54 7.20 18.79
C ALA A 47 11.14 8.45 19.60
N LYS A 48 12.03 9.46 19.62
CA LYS A 48 11.60 10.85 19.82
C LYS A 48 10.70 11.19 18.62
N GLU A 49 9.57 11.86 18.86
CA GLU A 49 8.51 12.19 17.87
C GLU A 49 8.98 12.07 16.42
N LYS A 50 8.43 11.08 15.72
CA LYS A 50 8.77 10.84 14.32
C LYS A 50 8.28 12.02 13.48
N LEU A 51 9.03 12.36 12.44
CA LEU A 51 8.61 13.37 11.47
C LEU A 51 7.24 12.97 10.90
N PRO A 52 6.23 13.85 10.95
CA PRO A 52 4.94 13.60 10.34
C PRO A 52 5.13 13.29 8.86
N THR A 53 4.37 12.32 8.32
CA THR A 53 4.38 12.09 6.87
C THR A 53 3.91 13.35 6.15
N HIS A 54 4.30 13.56 4.88
CA HIS A 54 3.90 14.76 4.12
C HIS A 54 2.38 15.04 4.20
N ASP A 55 1.59 13.98 4.17
CA ASP A 55 0.13 14.08 4.18
C ASP A 55 -0.49 14.30 5.58
N GLU A 56 0.32 14.30 6.64
CA GLU A 56 -0.10 14.60 8.02
C GLU A 56 0.01 16.08 8.36
N LEU A 57 0.73 16.84 7.55
CA LEU A 57 1.00 18.25 7.79
C LEU A 57 -0.19 19.10 7.31
N GLU A 58 -0.86 19.77 8.26
CA GLU A 58 -1.89 20.77 7.95
C GLU A 58 -1.30 21.99 7.22
N LEU A 59 -0.02 22.26 7.46
CA LEU A 59 0.77 23.30 6.82
C LEU A 59 2.13 22.71 6.47
N HIS A 60 2.63 23.00 5.27
CA HIS A 60 3.97 22.63 4.87
C HIS A 60 4.99 23.16 5.87
N THR A 61 5.92 22.31 6.32
CA THR A 61 7.01 22.74 7.18
C THR A 61 7.92 23.72 6.43
N ALA A 62 8.73 24.48 7.16
CA ALA A 62 9.71 25.36 6.54
C ALA A 62 10.69 24.57 5.65
N GLU A 63 11.01 23.33 6.03
CA GLU A 63 11.83 22.41 5.26
C GLU A 63 11.14 21.94 3.99
N GLU A 64 9.84 21.63 4.02
CA GLU A 64 9.06 21.26 2.83
C GLU A 64 8.93 22.41 1.84
N ILE A 65 8.72 23.63 2.33
CA ILE A 65 8.66 24.81 1.46
C ILE A 65 10.01 25.01 0.76
N LYS A 66 11.12 24.99 1.52
CA LYS A 66 12.48 25.10 0.94
C LYS A 66 12.80 23.97 -0.02
N PHE A 67 12.40 22.74 0.30
CA PHE A 67 12.54 21.60 -0.61
C PHE A 67 11.74 21.81 -1.91
N GLY A 68 10.51 22.29 -1.81
CA GLY A 68 9.67 22.62 -2.96
C GLY A 68 10.29 23.69 -3.84
N ASP A 69 10.79 24.77 -3.23
CA ASP A 69 11.43 25.89 -3.94
C ASP A 69 12.71 25.44 -4.67
N GLU A 70 13.65 24.77 -3.98
CA GLU A 70 14.86 24.25 -4.62
C GLU A 70 14.56 23.13 -5.64
N GLY A 71 13.55 22.32 -5.35
CA GLY A 71 13.16 21.22 -6.22
C GLY A 71 12.44 21.68 -7.49
N ALA A 72 11.80 22.84 -7.47
CA ALA A 72 11.19 23.44 -8.66
C ALA A 72 12.24 23.65 -9.78
N GLU A 73 13.47 24.04 -9.43
CA GLU A 73 14.56 24.18 -10.40
C GLU A 73 14.91 22.83 -11.06
N LEU A 74 14.88 21.73 -10.30
CA LEU A 74 15.09 20.38 -10.84
C LEU A 74 13.96 19.97 -11.79
N VAL A 75 12.71 20.30 -11.43
CA VAL A 75 11.52 20.01 -12.24
C VAL A 75 11.54 20.80 -13.55
N ASP A 76 11.90 22.08 -13.50
CA ASP A 76 12.03 22.93 -14.68
C ASP A 76 13.15 22.46 -15.60
N LYS A 77 14.32 22.13 -15.03
CA LYS A 77 15.45 21.55 -15.77
C LYS A 77 15.02 20.28 -16.51
N LEU A 78 14.35 19.35 -15.80
CA LEU A 78 13.87 18.11 -16.41
C LEU A 78 12.86 18.39 -17.53
N THR A 79 11.87 19.24 -17.27
CA THR A 79 10.78 19.52 -18.21
C THR A 79 11.31 20.16 -19.48
N ASN A 80 12.15 21.18 -19.35
CA ASN A 80 12.78 21.86 -20.49
C ASN A 80 13.65 20.90 -21.30
N ARG A 81 14.44 20.07 -20.63
CA ARG A 81 15.31 19.11 -21.32
C ARG A 81 14.53 18.02 -22.04
N CYS A 82 13.43 17.53 -21.46
CA CYS A 82 12.55 16.57 -22.12
C CYS A 82 11.84 17.17 -23.35
N ALA A 83 11.45 18.45 -23.30
CA ALA A 83 10.93 19.18 -24.45
C ALA A 83 11.98 19.31 -25.56
N GLU A 84 13.20 19.72 -25.22
CA GLU A 84 14.31 19.82 -26.19
C GLU A 84 14.63 18.47 -26.84
N ILE A 85 14.67 17.37 -26.07
CA ILE A 85 14.89 16.02 -26.61
C ILE A 85 13.80 15.64 -27.61
N LYS A 86 12.54 15.99 -27.32
CA LYS A 86 11.41 15.71 -28.22
C LYS A 86 11.56 16.43 -29.56
N ASP A 87 12.09 17.65 -29.55
CA ASP A 87 12.21 18.50 -30.73
C ASP A 87 13.48 18.21 -31.55
N THR A 88 14.58 17.82 -30.89
CA THR A 88 15.90 17.76 -31.52
C THR A 88 16.43 16.34 -31.78
N ALA A 89 16.05 15.35 -30.96
CA ALA A 89 16.64 14.02 -31.03
C ALA A 89 15.83 13.06 -31.94
N PRO A 90 16.50 12.10 -32.61
CA PRO A 90 15.82 11.16 -33.49
C PRO A 90 14.96 10.17 -32.68
N VAL A 91 13.80 9.81 -33.21
CA VAL A 91 12.87 8.87 -32.57
C VAL A 91 13.52 7.50 -32.33
N ARG A 92 14.33 7.03 -33.28
CA ARG A 92 15.08 5.77 -33.19
C ARG A 92 16.57 6.04 -33.12
N ALA A 93 17.28 5.18 -32.39
CA ALA A 93 18.73 5.26 -32.28
C ALA A 93 19.38 4.93 -33.62
N ASN A 94 20.53 5.55 -33.88
CA ASN A 94 21.37 5.22 -35.02
C ASN A 94 22.79 4.94 -34.53
N LYS A 95 23.09 3.66 -34.31
CA LYS A 95 24.38 3.20 -33.75
C LYS A 95 25.58 3.54 -34.65
N SER A 96 25.42 3.50 -35.98
CA SER A 96 26.53 3.80 -36.90
C SER A 96 26.93 5.27 -36.90
N LYS A 97 26.01 6.17 -36.50
CA LYS A 97 26.27 7.60 -36.33
C LYS A 97 26.44 8.01 -34.85
N GLY A 98 26.45 7.05 -33.93
CA GLY A 98 26.55 7.32 -32.49
C GLY A 98 25.36 8.07 -31.88
N LEU A 99 24.22 8.16 -32.58
CA LEU A 99 23.06 8.94 -32.14
C LEU A 99 22.14 8.10 -31.23
N LYS A 100 21.87 8.61 -30.03
CA LYS A 100 20.89 8.05 -29.11
C LYS A 100 19.46 8.40 -29.54
N SER A 101 18.52 7.51 -29.23
CA SER A 101 17.08 7.78 -29.42
C SER A 101 16.54 8.76 -28.39
N GLN A 102 15.41 9.40 -28.69
CA GLN A 102 14.66 10.20 -27.72
C GLN A 102 14.37 9.44 -26.41
N LYS A 103 14.03 8.14 -26.50
CA LYS A 103 13.77 7.32 -25.31
C LYS A 103 15.00 7.23 -24.42
N GLN A 104 16.14 6.85 -24.99
CA GLN A 104 17.39 6.70 -24.23
C GLN A 104 17.81 8.01 -23.56
N LEU A 105 17.69 9.12 -24.28
CA LEU A 105 18.03 10.44 -23.72
C LEU A 105 17.08 10.83 -22.58
N ARG A 106 15.77 10.56 -22.70
CA ARG A 106 14.82 10.81 -21.60
C ARG A 106 15.10 9.91 -20.40
N ASP A 107 15.36 8.63 -20.62
CA ASP A 107 15.67 7.68 -19.55
C ASP A 107 16.93 8.13 -18.75
N GLU A 108 17.94 8.67 -19.44
CA GLU A 108 19.13 9.29 -18.81
C GLU A 108 18.76 10.50 -17.95
N GLN A 109 17.88 11.39 -18.45
CA GLN A 109 17.43 12.56 -17.70
C GLN A 109 16.55 12.20 -16.49
N TYR A 110 15.72 11.16 -16.60
CA TYR A 110 14.95 10.65 -15.48
C TYR A 110 15.84 10.06 -14.39
N ALA A 111 16.91 9.36 -14.77
CA ALA A 111 17.89 8.83 -13.82
C ALA A 111 18.64 9.96 -13.08
N GLU A 112 19.09 10.99 -13.81
CA GLU A 112 19.74 12.17 -13.23
C GLU A 112 18.80 12.90 -12.25
N PHE A 113 17.57 13.18 -12.69
CA PHE A 113 16.54 13.81 -11.84
C PHE A 113 16.29 13.01 -10.55
N ASN A 114 16.12 11.69 -10.65
CA ASN A 114 15.86 10.86 -9.47
C ASN A 114 17.02 10.86 -8.47
N GLU A 115 18.27 10.88 -8.93
CA GLU A 115 19.43 10.98 -8.04
C GLU A 115 19.59 12.38 -7.42
N ASP A 116 19.25 13.45 -8.14
CA ASP A 116 19.27 14.79 -7.58
C ASP A 116 18.15 15.03 -6.58
N VAL A 117 16.92 14.57 -6.88
CA VAL A 117 15.80 14.57 -5.92
C VAL A 117 16.13 13.77 -4.68
N LYS A 118 16.79 12.62 -4.80
CA LYS A 118 17.27 11.83 -3.66
C LYS A 118 18.21 12.61 -2.76
N LYS A 119 19.20 13.32 -3.33
CA LYS A 119 20.14 14.14 -2.55
C LYS A 119 19.40 15.27 -1.83
N LEU A 120 18.49 15.94 -2.54
CA LEU A 120 17.70 17.05 -2.01
C LEU A 120 16.74 16.58 -0.89
N ALA A 121 16.06 15.47 -1.11
CA ALA A 121 15.17 14.83 -0.14
C ALA A 121 15.93 14.47 1.15
N LYS A 122 17.13 13.89 1.03
CA LYS A 122 17.99 13.59 2.18
C LYS A 122 18.46 14.86 2.91
N LYS A 123 18.80 15.92 2.18
CA LYS A 123 19.17 17.23 2.76
C LYS A 123 18.05 17.79 3.64
N TYR A 124 16.79 17.62 3.22
CA TYR A 124 15.62 18.17 3.92
C TYR A 124 14.85 17.15 4.79
N GLY A 125 15.29 15.90 4.87
CA GLY A 125 14.62 14.86 5.66
C GLY A 125 13.31 14.32 5.07
N ILE A 126 13.01 14.61 3.80
CA ILE A 126 11.78 14.21 3.10
C ILE A 126 12.02 12.86 2.40
N ILE A 127 12.32 11.85 3.21
CA ILE A 127 12.78 10.56 2.70
C ILE A 127 11.68 9.50 2.60
N SER A 128 10.54 9.70 3.25
CA SER A 128 9.44 8.75 3.26
C SER A 128 8.74 8.61 1.91
N GLY A 129 7.95 7.55 1.79
CA GLY A 129 7.15 7.27 0.60
C GLY A 129 6.10 6.21 0.88
N LYS A 130 5.26 5.90 -0.10
CA LYS A 130 4.09 5.04 0.09
C LYS A 130 3.85 4.06 -1.06
N TRP A 131 3.48 2.83 -0.70
CA TRP A 131 2.83 1.88 -1.60
C TRP A 131 1.37 2.30 -1.79
N LEU A 132 0.91 2.33 -3.04
CA LEU A 132 -0.45 2.76 -3.41
C LEU A 132 -1.30 1.56 -3.82
N PHE A 133 -2.47 1.41 -3.19
CA PHE A 133 -3.50 0.45 -3.59
C PHE A 133 -4.73 1.20 -4.05
N TYR A 134 -5.32 0.76 -5.16
CA TYR A 134 -6.58 1.30 -5.66
C TYR A 134 -7.64 0.20 -5.57
N GLY A 135 -8.67 0.43 -4.77
CA GLY A 135 -9.75 -0.53 -4.51
C GLY A 135 -11.08 -0.07 -5.10
N SER A 136 -11.88 -1.04 -5.54
CA SER A 136 -13.31 -0.84 -5.81
C SER A 136 -14.12 -0.82 -4.51
N GLU A 137 -15.37 -0.39 -4.58
CA GLU A 137 -16.32 -0.43 -3.45
C GLU A 137 -16.40 -1.83 -2.81
N GLU A 138 -16.39 -2.89 -3.63
CA GLU A 138 -16.49 -4.28 -3.20
C GLU A 138 -15.25 -4.79 -2.45
N SER A 139 -14.08 -4.20 -2.72
CA SER A 139 -12.78 -4.74 -2.26
C SER A 139 -12.05 -3.84 -1.26
N ILE A 140 -12.45 -2.57 -1.14
CA ILE A 140 -11.73 -1.58 -0.35
C ILE A 140 -11.73 -1.92 1.14
N ASP A 141 -12.87 -2.30 1.71
CA ASP A 141 -12.99 -2.59 3.14
C ASP A 141 -12.15 -3.81 3.53
N ASN A 142 -12.16 -4.86 2.70
CA ASN A 142 -11.35 -6.06 2.93
C ASN A 142 -9.85 -5.78 2.81
N THR A 143 -9.45 -5.00 1.80
CA THR A 143 -8.05 -4.58 1.63
C THR A 143 -7.59 -3.74 2.82
N TRP A 144 -8.43 -2.80 3.26
CA TRP A 144 -8.15 -1.95 4.41
C TRP A 144 -8.03 -2.76 5.70
N SER A 145 -8.96 -3.68 5.96
CA SER A 145 -8.94 -4.57 7.13
C SER A 145 -7.62 -5.33 7.25
N LYS A 146 -7.13 -5.92 6.16
CA LYS A 146 -5.85 -6.64 6.16
C LYS A 146 -4.67 -5.73 6.52
N ILE A 147 -4.64 -4.53 5.95
CA ILE A 147 -3.57 -3.56 6.18
C ILE A 147 -3.60 -3.07 7.63
N VAL A 148 -4.78 -2.72 8.17
CA VAL A 148 -4.94 -2.32 9.57
C VAL A 148 -4.39 -3.39 10.49
N GLN A 149 -4.88 -4.62 10.38
CA GLN A 149 -4.46 -5.73 11.24
C GLN A 149 -2.95 -5.99 11.13
N ALA A 150 -2.39 -5.94 9.92
CA ALA A 150 -0.97 -6.19 9.70
C ALA A 150 -0.05 -5.08 10.27
N ILE A 151 -0.58 -3.88 10.55
CA ILE A 151 0.18 -2.75 11.12
C ILE A 151 -0.01 -2.63 12.63
N VAL A 152 -1.25 -2.67 13.12
CA VAL A 152 -1.53 -2.24 14.51
C VAL A 152 -1.49 -3.38 15.52
N THR A 153 -1.56 -4.63 15.11
CA THR A 153 -1.50 -5.76 16.05
C THR A 153 -0.06 -6.07 16.45
N GLU A 154 0.14 -6.57 17.66
CA GLU A 154 1.47 -6.88 18.21
C GLU A 154 2.29 -7.81 17.29
N ASP A 155 1.60 -8.74 16.63
CA ASP A 155 2.19 -9.72 15.71
C ASP A 155 2.01 -9.39 14.22
N GLY A 156 1.59 -8.16 13.90
CA GLY A 156 1.28 -7.74 12.54
C GLY A 156 2.44 -7.93 11.56
N ALA A 157 2.15 -8.53 10.39
CA ALA A 157 3.17 -8.85 9.40
C ALA A 157 3.90 -7.60 8.86
N LEU A 158 3.18 -6.49 8.64
CA LEU A 158 3.78 -5.23 8.21
C LEU A 158 4.53 -4.55 9.36
N ALA A 159 4.03 -4.61 10.59
CA ALA A 159 4.73 -4.12 11.78
C ALA A 159 6.11 -4.78 11.94
N LYS A 160 6.19 -6.10 11.75
CA LYS A 160 7.42 -6.90 11.81
C LYS A 160 8.48 -6.52 10.76
N THR A 161 8.11 -5.77 9.73
CA THR A 161 9.10 -5.24 8.78
C THR A 161 10.03 -4.22 9.44
N GLY A 162 9.56 -3.52 10.47
CA GLY A 162 10.25 -2.41 11.13
C GLY A 162 10.21 -1.09 10.38
N THR A 163 9.64 -1.05 9.18
CA THR A 163 9.63 0.12 8.27
C THR A 163 8.24 0.70 8.05
N VAL A 164 7.18 -0.08 8.26
CA VAL A 164 5.79 0.38 8.10
C VAL A 164 5.20 0.71 9.46
N HIS A 165 4.83 1.97 9.62
CA HIS A 165 4.27 2.49 10.88
C HIS A 165 2.96 3.24 10.67
N THR A 166 2.65 3.61 9.43
CA THR A 166 1.46 4.40 9.13
C THR A 166 0.83 3.88 7.84
N ALA A 167 -0.50 3.83 7.84
CA ALA A 167 -1.27 3.74 6.61
C ALA A 167 -2.51 4.63 6.71
N LYS A 168 -3.02 5.01 5.54
CA LYS A 168 -4.29 5.73 5.45
C LYS A 168 -5.11 5.24 4.28
N VAL A 169 -6.42 5.40 4.37
CA VAL A 169 -7.36 5.10 3.29
C VAL A 169 -8.27 6.29 3.06
N SER A 170 -8.53 6.60 1.79
CA SER A 170 -9.49 7.65 1.45
C SER A 170 -10.88 7.19 1.90
N CYS A 171 -11.72 8.12 2.35
CA CYS A 171 -13.10 7.82 2.76
C CYS A 171 -14.10 8.06 1.62
N MET A 172 -13.60 8.34 0.43
CA MET A 172 -14.38 8.55 -0.78
C MET A 172 -13.54 8.16 -2.00
N PRO A 173 -14.19 7.72 -3.08
CA PRO A 173 -13.50 7.40 -4.31
C PRO A 173 -12.99 8.68 -4.98
N GLY A 174 -11.80 8.60 -5.58
CA GLY A 174 -11.24 9.66 -6.40
C GLY A 174 -11.81 9.68 -7.82
N GLU A 175 -11.18 10.48 -8.68
CA GLU A 175 -11.46 10.46 -10.12
C GLU A 175 -11.25 9.03 -10.68
N GLY A 176 -12.32 8.44 -11.23
CA GLY A 176 -12.32 7.06 -11.70
C GLY A 176 -13.00 6.05 -10.77
N GLY A 177 -13.62 6.50 -9.67
CA GLY A 177 -14.48 5.64 -8.85
C GLY A 177 -13.72 4.66 -7.94
N SER A 178 -12.42 4.88 -7.73
CA SER A 178 -11.59 4.02 -6.88
C SER A 178 -11.16 4.73 -5.60
N TRP A 179 -11.12 3.99 -4.50
CA TRP A 179 -10.54 4.43 -3.24
C TRP A 179 -9.04 4.16 -3.27
N VAL A 180 -8.27 4.96 -2.53
CA VAL A 180 -6.82 4.78 -2.43
C VAL A 180 -6.42 4.43 -0.99
N ILE A 181 -5.58 3.41 -0.84
CA ILE A 181 -4.85 3.12 0.40
C ILE A 181 -3.38 3.44 0.18
N CYS A 182 -2.80 4.16 1.13
CA CYS A 182 -1.37 4.45 1.19
C CYS A 182 -0.76 3.71 2.38
N VAL A 183 0.27 2.89 2.12
CA VAL A 183 1.08 2.23 3.16
C VAL A 183 2.47 2.83 3.14
N TYR A 184 2.87 3.52 4.21
CA TYR A 184 4.10 4.31 4.23
C TYR A 184 5.31 3.46 4.65
N CYS A 185 6.45 3.78 4.04
CA CYS A 185 7.77 3.31 4.44
C CYS A 185 8.65 4.51 4.82
N ASP A 186 9.57 4.28 5.75
CA ASP A 186 10.41 5.31 6.35
C ASP A 186 11.42 5.96 5.39
N ASP A 187 12.07 5.16 4.53
CA ASP A 187 13.02 5.66 3.52
C ASP A 187 12.69 5.05 2.16
N SER A 188 12.30 5.90 1.21
CA SER A 188 12.01 5.57 -0.18
C SER A 188 13.20 5.01 -0.94
N TRP A 189 14.41 5.34 -0.53
CA TRP A 189 15.65 4.93 -1.18
C TRP A 189 16.35 3.77 -0.48
N ASP A 190 15.82 3.29 0.64
CA ASP A 190 16.15 1.96 1.17
C ASP A 190 15.38 0.90 0.37
N ARG A 191 15.96 0.52 -0.77
CA ARG A 191 15.39 -0.44 -1.70
C ARG A 191 15.12 -1.80 -1.04
N GLU A 192 15.96 -2.21 -0.08
CA GLU A 192 15.81 -3.49 0.59
C GLU A 192 14.60 -3.47 1.53
N ALA A 193 14.47 -2.42 2.35
CA ALA A 193 13.33 -2.25 3.24
C ALA A 193 12.02 -2.12 2.46
N VAL A 194 11.98 -1.28 1.41
CA VAL A 194 10.79 -1.12 0.55
C VAL A 194 10.42 -2.44 -0.13
N GLY A 195 11.41 -3.20 -0.61
CA GLY A 195 11.19 -4.50 -1.23
C GLY A 195 10.71 -5.58 -0.25
N LYS A 196 11.23 -5.58 0.98
CA LYS A 196 10.75 -6.46 2.07
C LYS A 196 9.27 -6.19 2.36
N VAL A 197 8.88 -4.92 2.45
CA VAL A 197 7.47 -4.53 2.62
C VAL A 197 6.62 -5.04 1.46
N PHE A 198 7.08 -4.88 0.22
CA PHE A 198 6.35 -5.39 -0.95
C PHE A 198 6.14 -6.90 -0.89
N LYS A 199 7.16 -7.68 -0.53
CA LYS A 199 7.06 -9.13 -0.40
C LYS A 199 6.05 -9.53 0.67
N VAL A 200 6.08 -8.89 1.84
CA VAL A 200 5.07 -9.13 2.90
C VAL A 200 3.66 -8.83 2.41
N LEU A 201 3.46 -7.72 1.69
CA LEU A 201 2.15 -7.39 1.09
C LEU A 201 1.64 -8.51 0.17
N VAL A 202 2.53 -9.07 -0.65
CA VAL A 202 2.18 -10.13 -1.61
C VAL A 202 2.02 -11.48 -0.93
N GLU A 203 2.99 -11.93 -0.16
CA GLU A 203 3.09 -13.27 0.41
C GLU A 203 2.15 -13.48 1.59
N ASP A 204 2.08 -12.52 2.51
CA ASP A 204 1.34 -12.68 3.77
C ASP A 204 -0.08 -12.12 3.67
N LEU A 205 -0.26 -11.00 2.94
CA LEU A 205 -1.57 -10.34 2.83
C LEU A 205 -2.30 -10.69 1.53
N ASN A 206 -1.62 -11.29 0.55
CA ASN A 206 -2.15 -11.56 -0.78
C ASN A 206 -2.70 -10.29 -1.45
N LEU A 207 -1.91 -9.21 -1.36
CA LEU A 207 -2.17 -7.87 -1.92
C LEU A 207 -1.02 -7.42 -2.81
N VAL A 208 -1.32 -6.92 -4.01
CA VAL A 208 -0.29 -6.38 -4.94
C VAL A 208 -0.50 -4.89 -5.11
N SER A 209 0.50 -4.10 -4.70
CA SER A 209 0.54 -2.68 -5.04
C SER A 209 1.10 -2.46 -6.45
N GLY A 210 0.53 -1.52 -7.19
CA GLY A 210 0.98 -1.20 -8.55
C GLY A 210 2.18 -0.25 -8.61
N ALA A 211 2.40 0.55 -7.56
CA ALA A 211 3.34 1.65 -7.59
C ALA A 211 3.76 2.07 -6.18
N TYR A 212 5.06 2.34 -6.01
CA TYR A 212 5.60 3.04 -4.85
C TYR A 212 5.94 4.48 -5.25
N LYS A 213 5.38 5.47 -4.54
CA LYS A 213 5.63 6.90 -4.78
C LYS A 213 6.32 7.52 -3.56
N CYS A 214 7.47 8.15 -3.76
CA CYS A 214 8.12 8.92 -2.68
C CYS A 214 7.37 10.23 -2.40
N ASP A 215 7.45 10.71 -1.17
CA ASP A 215 6.81 11.96 -0.76
C ASP A 215 7.44 13.17 -1.45
N ALA A 216 8.76 13.12 -1.69
CA ALA A 216 9.47 14.08 -2.51
C ALA A 216 8.78 14.33 -3.88
N ASN A 217 8.47 13.26 -4.63
CA ASN A 217 7.75 13.40 -5.90
C ASN A 217 6.32 13.94 -5.74
N THR A 218 5.70 13.74 -4.57
CA THR A 218 4.38 14.31 -4.27
C THR A 218 4.46 15.82 -4.09
N ILE A 219 5.45 16.29 -3.32
CA ILE A 219 5.70 17.73 -3.09
C ILE A 219 6.08 18.44 -4.39
N LEU A 220 6.93 17.81 -5.22
CA LEU A 220 7.36 18.37 -6.50
C LEU A 220 6.30 18.32 -7.61
N GLY A 221 5.07 17.87 -7.31
CA GLY A 221 3.99 17.82 -8.30
C GLY A 221 4.22 16.79 -9.41
N ILE A 222 5.07 15.78 -9.19
CA ILE A 222 5.32 14.73 -10.17
C ILE A 222 4.16 13.72 -10.12
N ASP A 223 3.25 13.82 -11.09
CA ASP A 223 2.12 12.90 -11.28
C ASP A 223 2.21 12.10 -12.59
N SER A 224 1.20 11.29 -12.89
CA SER A 224 1.18 10.45 -14.09
C SER A 224 0.94 11.21 -15.40
N LYS A 225 0.52 12.48 -15.32
CA LYS A 225 0.25 13.39 -16.44
C LYS A 225 1.32 14.49 -16.54
N HIS A 226 2.40 14.41 -15.76
CA HIS A 226 3.44 15.42 -15.71
C HIS A 226 4.06 15.68 -17.10
N ALA A 227 4.31 16.94 -17.42
CA ALA A 227 4.69 17.38 -18.77
C ALA A 227 6.00 16.77 -19.29
N SER A 228 6.94 16.46 -18.39
CA SER A 228 8.19 15.78 -18.77
C SER A 228 7.99 14.33 -19.22
N GLY A 229 6.86 13.70 -18.88
CA GLY A 229 6.62 12.28 -19.10
C GLY A 229 7.41 11.35 -18.18
N ILE A 230 8.03 11.90 -17.12
CA ILE A 230 8.63 11.08 -16.07
C ILE A 230 7.54 10.30 -15.33
N ARG A 231 7.91 9.11 -14.89
CA ARG A 231 7.02 8.28 -14.09
C ARG A 231 6.87 8.85 -12.68
N SER A 232 5.64 8.90 -12.17
CA SER A 232 5.37 9.38 -10.80
C SER A 232 5.90 8.47 -9.70
N SER A 233 5.94 7.16 -9.94
CA SER A 233 6.42 6.17 -8.98
C SER A 233 7.94 5.97 -9.09
N LEU A 234 8.59 5.88 -7.94
CA LEU A 234 10.00 5.53 -7.82
C LEU A 234 10.24 4.03 -8.05
N TRP A 235 9.34 3.17 -7.54
CA TRP A 235 9.42 1.71 -7.69
C TRP A 235 8.12 1.08 -8.21
N VAL A 236 8.25 -0.13 -8.75
CA VAL A 236 7.18 -1.03 -9.17
C VAL A 236 7.26 -2.41 -8.55
N LYS A 237 6.12 -3.12 -8.61
CA LYS A 237 6.03 -4.56 -8.36
C LYS A 237 7.17 -5.37 -8.98
N HIS A 238 7.49 -5.11 -10.25
CA HIS A 238 8.52 -5.86 -10.97
C HIS A 238 9.96 -5.50 -10.61
N ASP A 239 10.17 -4.48 -9.77
CA ASP A 239 11.48 -4.25 -9.18
C ASP A 239 11.77 -5.27 -8.06
N PHE A 240 10.74 -5.87 -7.45
CA PHE A 240 10.89 -6.70 -6.25
C PHE A 240 10.44 -8.15 -6.41
N MET A 241 9.48 -8.43 -7.30
CA MET A 241 9.04 -9.78 -7.65
C MET A 241 8.69 -9.88 -9.13
N THR A 242 9.04 -10.99 -9.77
CA THR A 242 8.63 -11.29 -11.14
C THR A 242 7.11 -11.50 -11.22
N LYS A 243 6.57 -11.51 -12.45
CA LYS A 243 5.16 -11.81 -12.64
C LYS A 243 4.85 -13.24 -12.18
N GLU A 244 5.74 -14.16 -12.50
CA GLU A 244 5.63 -15.58 -12.21
C GLU A 244 5.61 -15.83 -10.69
N GLU A 245 6.52 -15.18 -9.94
CA GLU A 245 6.56 -15.27 -8.48
C GLU A 245 5.25 -14.78 -7.84
N ILE A 246 4.70 -13.66 -8.34
CA ILE A 246 3.42 -13.13 -7.86
C ILE A 246 2.29 -14.12 -8.19
N ASP A 247 2.21 -14.60 -9.43
CA ASP A 247 1.16 -15.53 -9.86
C ASP A 247 1.20 -16.84 -9.05
N GLU A 248 2.39 -17.34 -8.71
CA GLU A 248 2.58 -18.53 -7.87
C GLU A 248 2.10 -18.33 -6.43
N VAL A 249 2.34 -17.17 -5.82
CA VAL A 249 1.80 -16.83 -4.50
C VAL A 249 0.28 -16.87 -4.51
N PHE A 250 -0.35 -16.21 -5.48
CA PHE A 250 -1.80 -16.16 -5.60
C PHE A 250 -2.43 -17.53 -5.91
N ALA A 251 -1.75 -18.35 -6.71
CA ALA A 251 -2.16 -19.73 -6.99
C ALA A 251 -2.11 -20.60 -5.72
N ARG A 252 -1.07 -20.45 -4.88
CA ARG A 252 -0.97 -21.15 -3.59
C ARG A 252 -2.08 -20.74 -2.64
N ALA A 253 -2.34 -19.43 -2.50
CA ALA A 253 -3.41 -18.92 -1.66
C ALA A 253 -4.81 -19.41 -2.11
N SER A 254 -5.04 -19.48 -3.42
CA SER A 254 -6.29 -20.00 -3.99
C SER A 254 -6.48 -21.48 -3.70
N LYS A 255 -5.44 -22.30 -3.89
CA LYS A 255 -5.46 -23.74 -3.57
C LYS A 255 -5.73 -23.99 -2.08
N ALA A 256 -5.11 -23.21 -1.19
CA ALA A 256 -5.34 -23.33 0.25
C ALA A 256 -6.80 -23.05 0.65
N LYS A 257 -7.46 -22.08 -0.02
CA LYS A 257 -8.88 -21.78 0.22
C LYS A 257 -9.83 -22.86 -0.33
N SER A 258 -9.44 -23.57 -1.38
CA SER A 258 -10.25 -24.64 -1.98
C SER A 258 -10.02 -26.03 -1.38
N ALA A 259 -9.06 -26.19 -0.46
CA ALA A 259 -8.81 -27.47 0.20
C ALA A 259 -10.04 -27.86 1.04
N PRO A 260 -10.53 -29.11 0.95
CA PRO A 260 -11.67 -29.55 1.75
C PRO A 260 -11.32 -29.42 3.25
N LYS A 261 -12.17 -28.71 4.01
CA LYS A 261 -12.10 -28.76 5.47
C LYS A 261 -12.29 -30.22 5.88
N LYS A 262 -11.30 -30.80 6.56
CA LYS A 262 -11.44 -32.15 7.12
C LYS A 262 -12.68 -32.16 8.01
N THR A 263 -13.52 -33.18 7.89
CA THR A 263 -14.63 -33.36 8.82
C THR A 263 -14.08 -33.78 10.17
N LEU A 264 -14.84 -33.53 11.25
CA LEU A 264 -14.46 -33.91 12.61
C LEU A 264 -14.10 -35.42 12.70
N GLU A 265 -14.77 -36.27 11.90
CA GLU A 265 -14.46 -37.71 11.85
C GLU A 265 -13.08 -38.03 11.25
N GLN A 266 -12.59 -37.20 10.32
CA GLN A 266 -11.27 -37.35 9.71
C GLN A 266 -10.13 -36.85 10.61
N GLU A 267 -10.41 -35.94 11.54
CA GLU A 267 -9.45 -35.51 12.55
C GLU A 267 -9.29 -36.56 13.65
N VAL A 268 -10.40 -37.15 14.11
CA VAL A 268 -10.40 -38.27 15.07
C VAL A 268 -9.69 -39.51 14.52
N SER A 269 -9.87 -39.84 13.23
CA SER A 269 -9.16 -40.98 12.62
C SER A 269 -7.67 -40.74 12.39
N SER A 270 -7.21 -39.49 12.47
CA SER A 270 -5.81 -39.11 12.25
C SER A 270 -4.96 -39.04 13.53
N GLY A 271 -5.53 -39.42 14.68
CA GLY A 271 -4.80 -39.60 15.94
C GLY A 271 -4.48 -38.32 16.71
N ALA A 272 -5.10 -37.18 16.35
CA ALA A 272 -5.00 -35.95 17.12
C ALA A 272 -6.19 -35.83 18.09
N ALA A 273 -6.20 -36.66 19.14
CA ALA A 273 -7.13 -36.53 20.24
C ALA A 273 -6.37 -36.63 21.56
N ASP A 274 -5.77 -35.51 21.99
CA ASP A 274 -5.45 -35.31 23.39
C ASP A 274 -6.75 -35.01 24.14
N GLY A 275 -7.29 -36.05 24.78
CA GLY A 275 -7.84 -35.97 26.13
C GLY A 275 -9.02 -35.02 26.39
N PHE A 276 -10.11 -35.14 25.63
CA PHE A 276 -11.41 -34.70 26.14
C PHE A 276 -12.47 -35.76 25.82
N ASP A 277 -12.79 -36.60 26.80
CA ASP A 277 -13.98 -37.48 26.74
C ASP A 277 -15.23 -36.59 26.80
N PRO A 278 -16.10 -36.59 25.78
CA PRO A 278 -17.39 -35.95 25.89
C PRO A 278 -18.24 -36.78 26.85
N VAL A 279 -18.64 -36.13 27.94
CA VAL A 279 -19.63 -36.61 28.90
C VAL A 279 -20.88 -37.00 28.11
N SER A 280 -21.25 -38.27 28.22
CA SER A 280 -22.53 -38.82 27.78
C SER A 280 -23.63 -38.09 28.53
N ASP A 281 -24.42 -37.27 27.85
CA ASP A 281 -25.75 -36.91 28.32
C ASP A 281 -26.81 -37.40 27.33
N SER A 282 -27.70 -38.15 27.94
CA SER A 282 -28.85 -38.88 27.44
C SER A 282 -29.96 -37.97 26.93
N GLU A 283 -30.72 -38.52 25.97
CA GLU A 283 -32.16 -38.30 25.76
C GLU A 283 -32.62 -36.87 25.42
N ASP A 284 -33.06 -36.67 24.16
CA ASP A 284 -34.38 -36.07 23.94
C ASP A 284 -34.88 -36.28 22.49
N GLU A 285 -36.20 -36.42 22.42
CA GLU A 285 -37.00 -37.12 21.42
C GLU A 285 -37.05 -36.49 20.01
N GLU A 286 -37.25 -37.36 19.00
CA GLU A 286 -37.56 -36.97 17.62
C GLU A 286 -38.86 -36.15 17.50
N PRO A 287 -38.88 -35.02 16.76
CA PRO A 287 -40.14 -34.42 16.33
C PRO A 287 -40.61 -35.03 14.99
N VAL A 288 -41.76 -35.70 15.09
CA VAL A 288 -42.60 -36.27 14.02
C VAL A 288 -42.85 -35.30 12.87
N ARG A 289 -42.53 -35.74 11.64
CA ARG A 289 -42.83 -35.06 10.37
C ARG A 289 -44.35 -34.96 10.14
N LYS A 290 -44.92 -33.74 10.18
CA LYS A 290 -46.26 -33.47 9.61
C LYS A 290 -46.16 -33.17 8.12
N LYS A 291 -46.83 -34.01 7.31
CA LYS A 291 -47.06 -33.82 5.88
C LYS A 291 -47.96 -32.61 5.63
N ALA A 292 -47.50 -31.62 4.86
CA ALA A 292 -48.34 -30.57 4.31
C ALA A 292 -49.06 -31.09 3.05
N LYS A 293 -50.38 -30.89 3.03
CA LYS A 293 -51.32 -31.25 1.96
C LYS A 293 -51.38 -30.11 0.95
N LYS A 294 -51.34 -30.43 -0.35
CA LYS A 294 -51.60 -29.50 -1.46
C LYS A 294 -53.00 -28.86 -1.34
N ALA A 295 -53.07 -27.54 -1.44
CA ALA A 295 -54.00 -26.76 -2.27
C ALA A 295 -53.50 -25.31 -2.31
#